data_AF-A0A1Y6D3Y0-F1
#
_entry.id   AF-A0A1Y6D3Y0-F1
#
_cell.length_a   1.000
_cell.length_b   1.000
_cell.length_c   1.000
_cell.angle_alpha   90.00
_cell.angle_beta   90.00
_cell.angle_gamma   90.00
#
_symmetry.space_group_name_H-M   'P 1'
#
loop_
_entity.id
_entity.type
_entity.pdbx_description
1 polymer ?
#
loop_
_entity_poly.entity_id
_entity_poly.type
_entity_poly.pdbx_seq_one_letter_code
_entity_poly.pdbx_strand_id
1 'polypeptide(L)'
;MNTPPSLNTPPSRRWVWHCTDASIAAGHISVLAVLETLAAVGLYWWLSFRFEWPWFSMVGLLAAPMLLLRSEESVALGVEMLRRWHEREESDLGRWEIAVVAIISGLATWALADYLAQAWLPGHVGWALFWRAVVIGAVAVAFAFAGAGAGAGAGAGAFEVAFVFAFAGGVAGGVAGAGMGVGMGAVAVVGMSETFFTLIFFPAVALGALIRALFIRWFASLRYLFRGLKRLPRNWRESLLVIDLTHSPELLPQAGKVSDEFTVIGLWHRLPKEKPSDKAFYSILIVAWYLPALSYRWSLKASAWLWWPLALALTPPFEGLDGHAQRERVAIVSRGAWSKLLLLGLTMLVPWLLLSWYPGIKDWLEPVWPAAAESAQKLLVLFPPPPAGLRYGLIWLAVALGGLLAWHSHNLLAAYDKVLGSPRGYSELTPEEQQRFKSSARPVERLRLWLIVVLILLGQAVALAFIHDRNPPLAEHLVRPWLLQAL
;
A
#
# COMPACT_ATOMS: atom_id res chain seq x y z
N MET A 1 -31.08 -3.54 -25.33
CA MET A 1 -31.79 -4.64 -24.67
C MET A 1 -30.84 -5.83 -24.61
N ASN A 2 -30.30 -6.15 -23.44
CA ASN A 2 -29.41 -7.29 -23.26
C ASN A 2 -30.26 -8.55 -23.12
N THR A 3 -30.18 -9.44 -24.11
CA THR A 3 -30.76 -10.78 -24.04
C THR A 3 -30.19 -11.54 -22.85
N PRO A 4 -31.00 -12.24 -22.05
CA PRO A 4 -30.51 -13.08 -20.96
C PRO A 4 -29.58 -14.17 -21.55
N PRO A 5 -28.45 -14.46 -20.91
CA PRO A 5 -27.50 -15.47 -21.40
C PRO A 5 -28.18 -16.85 -21.47
N SER A 6 -28.09 -17.49 -22.63
CA SER A 6 -28.59 -18.84 -22.86
C SER A 6 -27.92 -19.84 -21.91
N LEU A 7 -28.72 -20.62 -21.19
CA LEU A 7 -28.32 -21.60 -20.16
C LEU A 7 -27.41 -22.77 -20.65
N ASN A 8 -27.02 -22.81 -21.92
CA ASN A 8 -26.32 -23.93 -22.55
C ASN A 8 -24.83 -23.67 -22.88
N THR A 9 -24.27 -22.52 -22.53
CA THR A 9 -22.81 -22.33 -22.62
C THR A 9 -22.13 -23.11 -21.48
N PRO A 10 -21.16 -24.00 -21.77
CA PRO A 10 -20.39 -24.66 -20.71
C PRO A 10 -19.80 -23.60 -19.79
N PRO A 11 -19.70 -23.85 -18.47
CA PRO A 11 -19.20 -22.86 -17.53
C PRO A 11 -17.83 -22.41 -18.00
N SER A 12 -17.72 -21.14 -18.40
CA SER A 12 -16.47 -20.56 -18.86
C SER A 12 -15.42 -20.80 -17.77
N ARG A 13 -14.24 -21.29 -18.16
CA ARG A 13 -13.16 -21.56 -17.21
C ARG A 13 -12.93 -20.29 -16.36
N ARG A 14 -13.04 -20.44 -15.03
CA ARG A 14 -12.88 -19.33 -14.07
C ARG A 14 -11.41 -18.89 -13.90
N TRP A 15 -10.50 -19.49 -14.65
CA TRP A 15 -9.07 -19.25 -14.61
C TRP A 15 -8.48 -19.14 -16.02
N VAL A 16 -7.40 -18.37 -16.13
CA VAL A 16 -6.64 -18.10 -17.35
C VAL A 16 -5.15 -18.28 -17.05
N TRP A 17 -4.33 -18.57 -18.07
CA TRP A 17 -2.88 -18.70 -17.88
C TRP A 17 -2.21 -17.36 -17.60
N HIS A 18 -2.55 -16.35 -18.38
CA HIS A 18 -2.14 -14.96 -18.20
C HIS A 18 -3.39 -14.05 -18.28
N CYS A 19 -3.28 -12.86 -17.72
CA CYS A 19 -4.35 -11.89 -17.67
C CYS A 19 -4.43 -11.09 -18.97
N THR A 20 -5.65 -10.66 -19.28
CA THR A 20 -6.01 -9.69 -20.32
C THR A 20 -7.03 -8.73 -19.72
N ASP A 21 -7.23 -7.55 -20.31
CA ASP A 21 -8.20 -6.58 -19.78
C ASP A 21 -9.61 -7.19 -19.68
N ALA A 22 -10.00 -8.02 -20.65
CA ALA A 22 -11.25 -8.76 -20.63
C ALA A 22 -11.31 -9.78 -19.48
N SER A 23 -10.21 -10.52 -19.21
CA SER A 23 -10.18 -11.49 -18.12
C SER A 23 -10.14 -10.82 -16.74
N ILE A 24 -9.49 -9.65 -16.63
CA ILE A 24 -9.44 -8.84 -15.41
C ILE A 24 -10.84 -8.29 -15.10
N ALA A 25 -11.53 -7.75 -16.12
CA ALA A 25 -12.91 -7.27 -15.99
C ALA A 25 -13.88 -8.39 -15.58
N ALA A 26 -13.67 -9.61 -16.10
CA ALA A 26 -14.42 -10.82 -15.71
C ALA A 26 -14.00 -11.38 -14.33
N GLY A 27 -12.89 -10.91 -13.75
CA GLY A 27 -12.37 -11.38 -12.47
C GLY A 27 -11.88 -12.83 -12.51
N HIS A 28 -11.37 -13.30 -13.65
CA HIS A 28 -10.79 -14.64 -13.78
C HIS A 28 -9.43 -14.72 -13.08
N ILE A 29 -9.16 -15.85 -12.42
CA ILE A 29 -7.88 -16.06 -11.73
C ILE A 29 -6.78 -16.33 -12.75
N SER A 30 -5.69 -15.58 -12.70
CA SER A 30 -4.49 -15.83 -13.51
C SER A 30 -3.56 -16.79 -12.79
N VAL A 31 -3.20 -17.91 -13.45
CA VAL A 31 -2.22 -18.86 -12.92
C VAL A 31 -0.86 -18.18 -12.75
N LEU A 32 -0.47 -17.33 -13.70
CA LEU A 32 0.76 -16.55 -13.62
C LEU A 32 0.75 -15.59 -12.42
N ALA A 33 -0.39 -14.95 -12.11
CA ALA A 33 -0.51 -14.08 -10.95
C ALA A 33 -0.29 -14.83 -9.63
N VAL A 34 -0.78 -16.07 -9.53
CA VAL A 34 -0.58 -16.96 -8.38
C VAL A 34 0.90 -17.35 -8.24
N LEU A 35 1.53 -17.79 -9.34
CA LEU A 35 2.95 -18.15 -9.33
C LEU A 35 3.83 -16.96 -8.97
N GLU A 36 3.54 -15.78 -9.49
CA GLU A 36 4.22 -14.53 -9.10
C GLU A 36 4.05 -14.23 -7.61
N THR A 37 2.87 -14.47 -7.05
CA THR A 37 2.62 -14.21 -5.63
C THR A 37 3.46 -15.15 -4.77
N LEU A 38 3.51 -16.43 -5.11
CA LEU A 38 4.37 -17.40 -4.42
C LEU A 38 5.86 -17.05 -4.58
N ALA A 39 6.29 -16.67 -5.78
CA ALA A 39 7.65 -16.24 -6.05
C ALA A 39 8.02 -14.96 -5.28
N ALA A 40 7.13 -13.97 -5.22
CA ALA A 40 7.34 -12.73 -4.47
C ALA A 40 7.43 -12.99 -2.97
N VAL A 41 6.59 -13.86 -2.41
CA VAL A 41 6.66 -14.29 -0.99
C VAL A 41 7.97 -15.04 -0.73
N GLY A 42 8.36 -15.98 -1.59
CA GLY A 42 9.60 -16.73 -1.45
C GLY A 42 10.83 -15.82 -1.52
N LEU A 43 10.88 -14.91 -2.51
CA LEU A 43 11.93 -13.91 -2.66
C LEU A 43 12.00 -12.97 -1.46
N TYR A 44 10.85 -12.53 -0.96
CA TYR A 44 10.76 -11.70 0.25
C TYR A 44 11.42 -12.36 1.45
N TRP A 45 11.08 -13.63 1.72
CA TRP A 45 11.64 -14.35 2.86
C TRP A 45 13.12 -14.65 2.65
N TRP A 46 13.52 -15.03 1.44
CA TRP A 46 14.92 -15.23 1.10
C TRP A 46 15.76 -13.95 1.32
N LEU A 47 15.28 -12.80 0.83
CA LEU A 47 15.93 -11.51 1.05
C LEU A 47 15.98 -11.15 2.53
N SER A 48 14.88 -11.36 3.26
CA SER A 48 14.77 -11.04 4.69
C SER A 48 15.67 -11.92 5.56
N PHE A 49 15.95 -13.16 5.15
CA PHE A 49 16.89 -14.04 5.84
C PHE A 49 18.34 -13.80 5.44
N ARG A 50 18.60 -13.40 4.19
CA ARG A 50 19.97 -13.25 3.67
C ARG A 50 20.57 -11.87 3.95
N PHE A 51 19.74 -10.83 3.94
CA PHE A 51 20.17 -9.45 4.10
C PHE A 51 19.57 -8.87 5.36
N GLU A 52 20.38 -8.16 6.14
CA GLU A 52 19.95 -7.37 7.31
C GLU A 52 19.15 -6.12 6.92
N TRP A 53 18.70 -6.02 5.66
CA TRP A 53 18.10 -4.82 5.06
C TRP A 53 16.59 -5.02 4.82
N PRO A 54 15.76 -5.04 5.88
CA PRO A 54 14.32 -5.25 5.74
C PRO A 54 13.57 -4.06 5.14
N TRP A 55 14.21 -2.93 4.85
CA TRP A 55 13.49 -1.69 4.53
C TRP A 55 12.55 -1.79 3.32
N PHE A 56 12.97 -2.45 2.23
CA PHE A 56 12.13 -2.65 1.05
C PHE A 56 10.89 -3.49 1.37
N SER A 57 11.09 -4.49 2.24
CA SER A 57 10.06 -5.37 2.79
C SER A 57 9.10 -4.61 3.73
N MET A 58 9.63 -3.72 4.56
CA MET A 58 8.90 -2.93 5.56
C MET A 58 7.96 -1.91 4.93
N VAL A 59 8.46 -1.13 3.96
CA VAL A 59 7.64 -0.14 3.25
C VAL A 59 6.49 -0.84 2.55
N GLY A 60 6.73 -2.02 1.99
CA GLY A 60 5.70 -2.90 1.44
C GLY A 60 4.60 -3.25 2.42
N LEU A 61 4.99 -3.81 3.57
CA LEU A 61 4.04 -4.24 4.61
C LEU A 61 3.20 -3.08 5.13
N LEU A 62 3.80 -1.93 5.40
CA LEU A 62 3.12 -0.76 5.97
C LEU A 62 2.27 -0.02 4.93
N ALA A 63 2.75 0.08 3.68
CA ALA A 63 2.04 0.76 2.61
C ALA A 63 0.90 -0.09 2.05
N ALA A 64 1.00 -1.42 2.07
CA ALA A 64 0.03 -2.32 1.42
C ALA A 64 -1.45 -2.00 1.71
N PRO A 65 -1.88 -1.79 2.97
CA PRO A 65 -3.27 -1.41 3.25
C PRO A 65 -3.69 -0.13 2.53
N MET A 66 -2.88 0.93 2.60
CA MET A 66 -3.19 2.24 1.97
C MET A 66 -3.43 2.14 0.46
N LEU A 67 -2.80 1.15 -0.16
CA LEU A 67 -2.79 0.96 -1.60
C LEU A 67 -3.94 0.09 -2.07
N LEU A 68 -4.30 -0.88 -1.24
CA LEU A 68 -5.49 -1.72 -1.39
C LEU A 68 -6.77 -0.95 -1.05
N LEU A 69 -6.68 0.18 -0.35
CA LEU A 69 -7.80 1.08 -0.04
C LEU A 69 -8.33 1.89 -1.24
N ARG A 70 -8.08 1.44 -2.48
CA ARG A 70 -8.61 2.10 -3.68
C ARG A 70 -10.12 1.87 -3.82
N SER A 71 -10.83 2.93 -4.15
CA SER A 71 -12.23 2.90 -4.60
C SER A 71 -12.34 3.49 -6.01
N GLU A 72 -13.43 3.24 -6.71
CA GLU A 72 -13.64 3.88 -8.02
C GLU A 72 -13.62 5.41 -7.88
N GLU A 73 -14.15 5.92 -6.77
CA GLU A 73 -14.22 7.34 -6.48
C GLU A 73 -12.86 7.93 -6.12
N SER A 74 -12.02 7.20 -5.37
CA SER A 74 -10.64 7.62 -5.14
C SER A 74 -9.81 7.57 -6.42
N VAL A 75 -10.04 6.59 -7.29
CA VAL A 75 -9.35 6.51 -8.59
C VAL A 75 -9.79 7.67 -9.48
N ALA A 76 -11.09 7.94 -9.58
CA ALA A 76 -11.62 9.07 -10.34
C ALA A 76 -11.08 10.41 -9.84
N LEU A 77 -11.08 10.63 -8.52
CA LEU A 77 -10.49 11.84 -7.92
C LEU A 77 -8.99 11.93 -8.22
N GLY A 78 -8.24 10.82 -8.11
CA GLY A 78 -6.82 10.79 -8.41
C GLY A 78 -6.51 11.11 -9.88
N VAL A 79 -7.29 10.56 -10.80
CA VAL A 79 -7.21 10.84 -12.25
C VAL A 79 -7.51 12.32 -12.52
N GLU A 80 -8.55 12.87 -11.88
CA GLU A 80 -8.93 14.27 -12.02
C GLU A 80 -7.84 15.22 -11.49
N MET A 81 -7.28 14.94 -10.31
CA MET A 81 -6.16 15.71 -9.74
C MET A 81 -4.90 15.63 -10.61
N LEU A 82 -4.63 14.46 -11.19
CA LEU A 82 -3.51 14.27 -12.11
C LEU A 82 -3.73 15.04 -13.42
N ARG A 83 -4.95 15.01 -13.96
CA ARG A 83 -5.36 15.76 -15.15
C ARG A 83 -5.16 17.25 -14.97
N ARG A 84 -5.68 17.84 -13.88
CA ARG A 84 -5.48 19.27 -13.57
C ARG A 84 -4.00 19.64 -13.48
N TRP A 85 -3.20 18.78 -12.84
CA TRP A 85 -1.76 19.00 -12.74
C TRP A 85 -1.05 18.92 -14.09
N HIS A 86 -1.44 17.98 -14.95
CA HIS A 86 -0.85 17.79 -16.28
C HIS A 86 -1.26 18.87 -17.28
N GLU A 87 -2.56 19.17 -17.38
CA GLU A 87 -3.13 20.17 -18.30
C GLU A 87 -2.80 21.60 -17.87
N ARG A 88 -2.16 21.79 -16.71
CA ARG A 88 -1.82 23.10 -16.15
C ARG A 88 -3.03 24.02 -16.09
N GLU A 89 -4.21 23.45 -15.80
CA GLU A 89 -5.40 24.24 -15.53
C GLU A 89 -4.99 25.24 -14.43
N GLU A 90 -5.09 26.54 -14.73
CA GLU A 90 -4.71 27.61 -13.79
C GLU A 90 -5.34 27.23 -12.44
N SER A 91 -4.49 27.02 -11.43
CA SER A 91 -5.00 26.61 -10.15
C SER A 91 -6.02 27.65 -9.70
N ASP A 92 -7.25 27.24 -9.42
CA ASP A 92 -8.27 28.10 -8.76
C ASP A 92 -7.78 28.70 -7.43
N LEU A 93 -6.57 28.31 -7.01
CA LEU A 93 -5.86 28.82 -5.85
C LEU A 93 -5.52 30.30 -6.02
N GLY A 94 -5.90 31.09 -5.01
CA GLY A 94 -5.50 32.49 -4.94
C GLY A 94 -3.98 32.63 -4.84
N ARG A 95 -3.44 33.80 -5.23
CA ARG A 95 -2.00 34.09 -5.14
C ARG A 95 -1.40 33.82 -3.75
N TRP A 96 -2.18 34.02 -2.69
CA TRP A 96 -1.75 33.76 -1.31
C TRP A 96 -1.64 32.25 -1.03
N GLU A 97 -2.54 31.43 -1.55
CA GLU A 97 -2.52 29.97 -1.37
C GLU A 97 -1.34 29.37 -2.11
N ILE A 98 -1.04 29.87 -3.31
CA ILE A 98 0.18 29.52 -4.05
C ILE A 98 1.42 29.87 -3.23
N ALA A 99 1.48 31.08 -2.65
CA ALA A 99 2.59 31.49 -1.80
C ALA A 99 2.75 30.60 -0.57
N VAL A 100 1.66 30.22 0.10
CA VAL A 100 1.71 29.34 1.26
C VAL A 100 2.09 27.90 0.89
N VAL A 101 1.56 27.35 -0.20
CA VAL A 101 1.98 26.04 -0.71
C VAL A 101 3.46 26.05 -1.06
N ALA A 102 3.96 27.13 -1.68
CA ALA A 102 5.38 27.29 -2.00
C ALA A 102 6.25 27.38 -0.74
N ILE A 103 5.84 28.16 0.27
CA ILE A 103 6.56 28.27 1.55
C ILE A 103 6.59 26.91 2.28
N ILE A 104 5.46 26.24 2.40
CA ILE A 104 5.38 24.92 3.06
C ILE A 104 6.23 23.90 2.31
N SER A 105 6.14 23.87 0.98
CA SER A 105 6.96 22.96 0.16
C SER A 105 8.45 23.27 0.28
N GLY A 106 8.82 24.56 0.31
CA GLY A 106 10.19 25.00 0.52
C GLY A 106 10.73 24.60 1.89
N LEU A 107 9.97 24.83 2.96
CA LEU A 107 10.34 24.42 4.32
C LEU A 107 10.46 22.90 4.46
N ALA A 108 9.53 22.15 3.87
CA ALA A 108 9.58 20.68 3.88
C ALA A 108 10.80 20.16 3.11
N THR A 109 11.09 20.75 1.94
CA THR A 109 12.26 20.40 1.12
C THR A 109 13.56 20.73 1.87
N TRP A 110 13.63 21.90 2.50
CA TRP A 110 14.78 22.31 3.31
C TRP A 110 15.01 21.38 4.50
N ALA A 111 13.97 21.10 5.30
CA ALA A 111 14.07 20.22 6.46
C ALA A 111 14.50 18.79 6.06
N LEU A 112 13.99 18.28 4.94
CA LEU A 112 14.40 16.98 4.41
C LEU A 112 15.86 16.98 3.97
N ALA A 113 16.30 17.99 3.22
CA ALA A 113 17.67 18.09 2.75
C ALA A 113 18.65 18.24 3.91
N ASP A 114 18.33 19.04 4.92
CA ASP A 114 19.11 19.20 6.14
C ASP A 114 19.22 17.88 6.92
N TYR A 115 18.09 17.19 7.14
CA TYR A 115 18.09 15.88 7.78
C TYR A 115 18.98 14.86 7.04
N LEU A 116 18.84 14.77 5.71
CA LEU A 116 19.67 13.87 4.90
C LEU A 116 21.15 14.28 4.92
N ALA A 117 21.43 15.58 4.94
CA ALA A 117 22.79 16.09 5.03
C ALA A 117 23.45 15.67 6.35
N GLN A 118 22.76 15.87 7.47
CA GLN A 118 23.25 15.48 8.79
C GLN A 118 23.37 13.97 8.95
N ALA A 119 22.46 13.18 8.38
CA ALA A 119 22.50 11.72 8.49
C ALA A 119 23.54 11.08 7.56
N TRP A 120 23.81 11.67 6.40
CA TRP A 120 24.48 10.96 5.30
C TRP A 120 25.81 11.56 4.86
N LEU A 121 26.11 12.82 5.18
CA LEU A 121 27.39 13.44 4.81
C LEU A 121 28.52 13.25 5.83
N PRO A 122 28.30 13.16 7.16
CA PRO A 122 29.40 13.05 8.11
C PRO A 122 30.33 11.87 7.85
N GLY A 123 31.64 12.09 8.03
CA GLY A 123 32.67 11.05 7.88
C GLY A 123 33.07 10.74 6.43
N HIS A 124 32.50 11.42 5.43
CA HIS A 124 32.86 11.23 4.03
C HIS A 124 33.60 12.44 3.46
N VAL A 125 34.58 12.16 2.59
CA VAL A 125 35.40 13.17 1.91
C VAL A 125 35.54 12.84 0.42
N GLY A 126 35.99 13.81 -0.38
CA GLY A 126 36.27 13.64 -1.80
C GLY A 126 35.03 13.22 -2.62
N TRP A 127 35.20 12.25 -3.52
CA TRP A 127 34.16 11.78 -4.43
C TRP A 127 32.94 11.19 -3.72
N ALA A 128 33.12 10.55 -2.57
CA ALA A 128 32.00 9.98 -1.82
C ALA A 128 31.08 11.08 -1.28
N LEU A 129 31.65 12.15 -0.73
CA LEU A 129 30.90 13.32 -0.27
C LEU A 129 30.19 14.00 -1.44
N PHE A 130 30.89 14.16 -2.56
CA PHE A 130 30.34 14.74 -3.78
C PHE A 130 29.08 14.01 -4.25
N TRP A 131 29.15 12.68 -4.46
CA TRP A 131 28.00 11.93 -4.97
C TRP A 131 26.82 11.90 -3.99
N ARG A 132 27.08 11.87 -2.67
CA ARG A 132 26.01 11.96 -1.67
C ARG A 132 25.33 13.34 -1.69
N ALA A 133 26.11 14.41 -1.79
CA ALA A 133 25.55 15.76 -1.92
C ALA A 133 24.71 15.92 -3.20
N VAL A 134 25.18 15.36 -4.33
CA VAL A 134 24.42 15.30 -5.59
C VAL A 134 23.06 14.61 -5.40
N VAL A 135 23.04 13.45 -4.74
CA VAL A 135 21.78 12.73 -4.47
C VAL A 135 20.84 13.53 -3.58
N ILE A 136 21.36 14.17 -2.51
CA ILE A 136 20.54 15.03 -1.64
C ILE A 136 19.95 16.20 -2.44
N GLY A 137 20.75 16.85 -3.29
CA GLY A 137 20.29 17.93 -4.17
C GLY A 137 19.22 17.45 -5.15
N ALA A 138 19.40 16.28 -5.77
CA ALA A 138 18.41 15.68 -6.66
C ALA A 138 17.09 15.35 -5.94
N VAL A 139 17.15 14.84 -4.70
CA VAL A 139 15.96 14.62 -3.86
C VAL A 139 15.27 15.95 -3.55
N ALA A 140 16.02 17.00 -3.18
CA ALA A 140 15.45 18.32 -2.92
C ALA A 140 14.73 18.90 -4.15
N VAL A 141 15.34 18.79 -5.34
CA VAL A 141 14.70 19.20 -6.61
C VAL A 141 13.43 18.40 -6.87
N ALA A 142 13.44 17.08 -6.65
CA ALA A 142 12.27 16.23 -6.82
C ALA A 142 11.10 16.66 -5.92
N PHE A 143 11.36 16.95 -4.64
CA PHE A 143 10.34 17.42 -3.69
C PHE A 143 9.81 18.81 -4.05
N ALA A 144 10.70 19.73 -4.43
CA ALA A 144 10.31 21.06 -4.89
C ALA A 144 9.41 20.98 -6.13
N PHE A 145 9.77 20.14 -7.11
CA PHE A 145 8.96 19.90 -8.31
C PHE A 145 7.59 19.28 -7.98
N ALA A 146 7.54 18.34 -7.04
CA ALA A 146 6.29 17.74 -6.58
C ALA A 146 5.37 18.77 -5.89
N GLY A 147 5.93 19.75 -5.17
CA GLY A 147 5.19 20.77 -4.44
C GLY A 147 4.70 21.94 -5.30
N ALA A 148 5.58 22.52 -6.13
CA ALA A 148 5.34 23.78 -6.84
C ALA A 148 4.33 23.68 -8.00
N GLY A 149 3.97 22.47 -8.45
CA GLY A 149 3.18 22.29 -9.66
C GLY A 149 3.98 22.70 -10.91
N ALA A 150 3.62 22.16 -12.07
CA ALA A 150 4.31 22.48 -13.34
C ALA A 150 4.10 23.94 -13.81
N GLY A 151 3.46 24.80 -13.02
CA GLY A 151 3.08 26.18 -13.34
C GLY A 151 4.24 27.18 -13.34
N ALA A 152 5.42 26.82 -12.85
CA ALA A 152 6.61 27.64 -13.05
C ALA A 152 7.23 27.34 -14.43
N GLY A 153 6.53 27.66 -15.51
CA GLY A 153 7.09 27.63 -16.87
C GLY A 153 8.26 28.61 -17.06
N ALA A 154 8.31 29.68 -16.24
CA ALA A 154 9.48 30.56 -16.09
C ALA A 154 10.55 30.00 -15.10
N GLY A 155 10.24 28.88 -14.44
CA GLY A 155 11.01 28.28 -13.38
C GLY A 155 12.06 27.29 -13.85
N ALA A 156 12.01 26.73 -15.06
CA ALA A 156 13.08 25.84 -15.53
C ALA A 156 14.43 26.58 -15.57
N GLY A 157 14.45 27.82 -16.08
CA GLY A 157 15.64 28.68 -16.04
C GLY A 157 16.00 29.19 -14.65
N ALA A 158 15.02 29.52 -13.80
CA ALA A 158 15.29 29.97 -12.43
C ALA A 158 15.71 28.83 -11.48
N PHE A 159 15.22 27.60 -11.69
CA PHE A 159 15.62 26.40 -10.97
C PHE A 159 16.97 25.88 -11.44
N GLU A 160 17.28 25.95 -12.73
CA GLU A 160 18.64 25.70 -13.23
C GLU A 160 19.61 26.64 -12.53
N VAL A 161 19.29 27.94 -12.49
CA VAL A 161 20.11 28.95 -11.80
C VAL A 161 20.18 28.70 -10.30
N ALA A 162 19.08 28.39 -9.62
CA ALA A 162 19.05 28.09 -8.18
C ALA A 162 19.77 26.78 -7.82
N PHE A 163 19.67 25.74 -8.65
CA PHE A 163 20.40 24.49 -8.50
C PHE A 163 21.90 24.73 -8.69
N VAL A 164 22.29 25.49 -9.71
CA VAL A 164 23.68 25.91 -9.95
C VAL A 164 24.22 26.70 -8.75
N PHE A 165 23.46 27.64 -8.19
CA PHE A 165 23.90 28.43 -7.03
C PHE A 165 23.93 27.62 -5.73
N ALA A 166 22.97 26.73 -5.48
CA ALA A 166 22.98 25.84 -4.32
C ALA A 166 24.09 24.79 -4.41
N PHE A 167 24.35 24.26 -5.60
CA PHE A 167 25.45 23.36 -5.90
C PHE A 167 26.80 24.06 -5.74
N ALA A 168 26.96 25.27 -6.29
CA ALA A 168 28.17 26.08 -6.12
C ALA A 168 28.40 26.46 -4.65
N GLY A 169 27.35 26.79 -3.89
CA GLY A 169 27.43 27.12 -2.47
C GLY A 169 27.77 25.91 -1.58
N GLY A 170 27.19 24.74 -1.85
CA GLY A 170 27.49 23.50 -1.11
C GLY A 170 28.90 22.97 -1.37
N VAL A 171 29.36 23.04 -2.63
CA VAL A 171 30.75 22.70 -2.98
C VAL A 171 31.72 23.74 -2.42
N ALA A 172 31.41 25.04 -2.48
CA ALA A 172 32.25 26.08 -1.90
C ALA A 172 32.36 25.96 -0.37
N GLY A 173 31.26 25.66 0.33
CA GLY A 173 31.24 25.47 1.79
C GLY A 173 32.00 24.23 2.26
N GLY A 174 31.86 23.11 1.53
CA GLY A 174 32.62 21.87 1.82
C GLY A 174 34.12 21.99 1.52
N VAL A 175 34.50 22.84 0.57
CA VAL A 175 35.90 23.06 0.18
C VAL A 175 36.54 24.22 0.96
N ALA A 176 35.77 25.14 1.55
CA ALA A 176 36.28 26.19 2.44
C ALA A 176 36.92 25.63 3.72
N GLY A 177 36.52 24.43 4.18
CA GLY A 177 37.21 23.69 5.24
C GLY A 177 38.59 23.13 4.83
N ALA A 178 38.94 23.19 3.54
CA ALA A 178 40.17 22.68 2.96
C ALA A 178 40.84 23.73 2.04
N GLY A 179 41.02 24.96 2.52
CA GLY A 179 42.08 25.90 2.13
C GLY A 179 42.18 26.44 0.69
N MET A 180 41.68 25.80 -0.36
CA MET A 180 41.88 26.23 -1.75
C MET A 180 40.84 25.61 -2.70
N GLY A 181 39.63 26.17 -2.79
CA GLY A 181 38.74 25.73 -3.88
C GLY A 181 37.35 26.33 -3.96
N VAL A 182 37.15 27.55 -3.46
CA VAL A 182 35.92 28.31 -3.77
C VAL A 182 35.86 28.67 -5.27
N GLY A 183 37.01 28.80 -5.95
CA GLY A 183 37.08 29.12 -7.38
C GLY A 183 36.81 27.95 -8.34
N MET A 184 37.07 26.70 -7.95
CA MET A 184 36.91 25.55 -8.87
C MET A 184 35.47 25.00 -8.91
N GLY A 185 34.67 25.19 -7.85
CA GLY A 185 33.27 24.75 -7.82
C GLY A 185 32.39 25.46 -8.85
N ALA A 186 32.57 26.77 -9.03
CA ALA A 186 31.81 27.55 -10.01
C ALA A 186 32.25 27.28 -11.47
N VAL A 187 33.55 27.06 -11.70
CA VAL A 187 34.10 26.75 -13.04
C VAL A 187 33.71 25.34 -13.50
N ALA A 188 33.60 24.37 -12.58
CA ALA A 188 33.17 23.01 -12.91
C ALA A 188 31.70 22.95 -13.39
N VAL A 189 30.82 23.82 -12.90
CA VAL A 189 29.40 23.84 -13.32
C VAL A 189 29.22 24.41 -14.73
N VAL A 190 30.04 25.39 -15.12
CA VAL A 190 30.05 25.95 -16.48
C VAL A 190 30.62 24.94 -17.51
N GLY A 191 31.40 23.96 -17.06
CA GLY A 191 31.96 22.90 -17.91
C GLY A 191 31.20 21.57 -17.90
N MET A 192 30.10 21.45 -17.15
CA MET A 192 29.28 20.24 -17.15
C MET A 192 28.56 20.12 -18.50
N SER A 193 28.83 19.03 -19.22
CA SER A 193 28.18 18.79 -20.50
C SER A 193 26.66 18.70 -20.33
N GLU A 194 25.92 19.08 -21.36
CA GLU A 194 24.46 18.92 -21.45
C GLU A 194 24.01 17.49 -21.06
N THR A 195 24.84 16.49 -21.38
CA THR A 195 24.67 15.09 -20.99
C THR A 195 24.72 14.87 -19.48
N PHE A 196 25.66 15.52 -18.76
CA PHE A 196 25.76 15.38 -17.31
C PHE A 196 24.54 15.97 -16.61
N PHE A 197 24.08 17.15 -17.06
CA PHE A 197 22.87 17.77 -16.53
C PHE A 197 21.64 16.89 -16.78
N THR A 198 21.50 16.37 -18.00
CA THR A 198 20.47 15.40 -18.39
C THR A 198 20.45 14.19 -17.45
N LEU A 199 21.61 13.62 -17.14
CA LEU A 199 21.71 12.40 -16.32
C LEU A 199 21.33 12.60 -14.85
N ILE A 200 21.35 13.82 -14.31
CA ILE A 200 21.06 14.09 -12.89
C ILE A 200 19.70 14.78 -12.71
N PHE A 201 19.44 15.80 -13.53
CA PHE A 201 18.24 16.62 -13.40
C PHE A 201 16.98 15.84 -13.80
N PHE A 202 17.04 15.08 -14.89
CA PHE A 202 15.85 14.36 -15.34
C PHE A 202 15.38 13.23 -14.41
N PRO A 203 16.25 12.40 -13.82
CA PRO A 203 15.82 11.50 -12.75
C PRO A 203 15.15 12.24 -11.59
N ALA A 204 15.63 13.44 -11.23
CA ALA A 204 15.02 14.23 -10.16
C ALA A 204 13.61 14.71 -10.55
N VAL A 205 13.41 15.18 -11.79
CA VAL A 205 12.08 15.56 -12.29
C VAL A 205 11.15 14.35 -12.34
N ALA A 206 11.63 13.21 -12.85
CA ALA A 206 10.89 11.94 -12.88
C ALA A 206 10.47 11.51 -11.47
N LEU A 207 11.40 11.60 -10.51
CA LEU A 207 11.16 11.32 -9.10
C LEU A 207 10.13 12.31 -8.50
N GLY A 208 10.18 13.58 -8.87
CA GLY A 208 9.20 14.58 -8.44
C GLY A 208 7.80 14.27 -8.95
N ALA A 209 7.66 13.92 -10.23
CA ALA A 209 6.39 13.45 -10.79
C ALA A 209 5.88 12.18 -10.09
N LEU A 210 6.79 11.25 -9.77
CA LEU A 210 6.47 10.04 -9.01
C LEU A 210 5.95 10.36 -7.61
N ILE A 211 6.66 11.22 -6.86
CA ILE A 211 6.27 11.66 -5.51
C ILE A 211 4.88 12.31 -5.57
N ARG A 212 4.64 13.17 -6.57
CA ARG A 212 3.34 13.83 -6.76
C ARG A 212 2.23 12.83 -7.03
N ALA A 213 2.45 11.86 -7.93
CA ALA A 213 1.47 10.82 -8.24
C ALA A 213 1.15 9.95 -7.01
N LEU A 214 2.17 9.60 -6.21
CA LEU A 214 1.99 8.88 -4.95
C LEU A 214 1.20 9.71 -3.93
N PHE A 215 1.48 11.01 -3.83
CA PHE A 215 0.75 11.91 -2.93
C PHE A 215 -0.72 12.08 -3.34
N ILE A 216 -0.99 12.28 -4.64
CA ILE A 216 -2.36 12.34 -5.18
C ILE A 216 -3.11 11.05 -4.83
N ARG A 217 -2.48 9.90 -5.05
CA ARG A 217 -3.06 8.60 -4.73
C ARG A 217 -3.35 8.47 -3.24
N TRP A 218 -2.39 8.83 -2.39
CA TRP A 218 -2.53 8.75 -0.94
C TRP A 218 -3.67 9.64 -0.44
N PHE A 219 -3.71 10.89 -0.90
CA PHE A 219 -4.77 11.85 -0.57
C PHE A 219 -6.14 11.37 -1.03
N ALA A 220 -6.26 10.90 -2.28
CA ALA A 220 -7.53 10.43 -2.83
C ALA A 220 -8.05 9.18 -2.09
N SER A 221 -7.17 8.24 -1.74
CA SER A 221 -7.52 7.07 -0.93
C SER A 221 -8.00 7.46 0.46
N LEU A 222 -7.35 8.42 1.12
CA LEU A 222 -7.75 8.91 2.44
C LEU A 222 -9.11 9.61 2.42
N ARG A 223 -9.37 10.43 1.39
CA ARG A 223 -10.66 11.14 1.23
C ARG A 223 -11.84 10.18 1.17
N TYR A 224 -11.64 8.99 0.59
CA TYR A 224 -12.64 7.94 0.44
C TYR A 224 -12.31 6.67 1.24
N LEU A 225 -11.66 6.82 2.39
CA LEU A 225 -11.15 5.72 3.22
C LEU A 225 -12.17 4.60 3.44
N PHE A 226 -13.41 4.94 3.83
CA PHE A 226 -14.44 3.94 4.10
C PHE A 226 -14.95 3.22 2.84
N ARG A 227 -14.97 3.89 1.69
CA ARG A 227 -15.30 3.23 0.41
C ARG A 227 -14.16 2.32 -0.04
N GLY A 228 -12.92 2.76 0.21
CA GLY A 228 -11.71 1.96 0.06
C GLY A 228 -11.73 0.69 0.91
N LEU A 229 -12.04 0.80 2.20
CA LEU A 229 -12.12 -0.33 3.14
C LEU A 229 -13.12 -1.39 2.68
N LYS A 230 -14.25 -0.95 2.14
CA LYS A 230 -15.26 -1.83 1.57
C LYS A 230 -14.75 -2.58 0.33
N ARG A 231 -13.87 -1.97 -0.48
CA ARG A 231 -13.32 -2.56 -1.71
C ARG A 231 -11.98 -3.27 -1.52
N LEU A 232 -11.29 -3.04 -0.41
CA LEU A 232 -10.06 -3.71 0.03
C LEU A 232 -10.06 -5.23 -0.27
N PRO A 233 -11.14 -5.98 0.01
CA PRO A 233 -11.25 -7.39 -0.34
C PRO A 233 -10.98 -7.71 -1.81
N ARG A 234 -11.74 -7.02 -2.65
CA ARG A 234 -11.74 -7.21 -4.08
C ARG A 234 -10.39 -6.75 -4.64
N ASN A 235 -9.88 -5.62 -4.16
CA ASN A 235 -8.57 -5.10 -4.55
C ASN A 235 -7.43 -6.05 -4.20
N TRP A 236 -7.48 -6.68 -3.03
CA TRP A 236 -6.49 -7.68 -2.60
C TRP A 236 -6.53 -8.89 -3.54
N ARG A 237 -7.73 -9.46 -3.76
CA ARG A 237 -7.91 -10.58 -4.69
C ARG A 237 -7.45 -10.24 -6.10
N GLU A 238 -7.85 -9.09 -6.62
CA GLU A 238 -7.48 -8.66 -7.96
C GLU A 238 -5.95 -8.51 -8.08
N SER A 239 -5.31 -7.85 -7.11
CA SER A 239 -3.87 -7.57 -7.16
C SER A 239 -3.02 -8.84 -7.05
N LEU A 240 -3.47 -9.84 -6.30
CA LEU A 240 -2.70 -11.06 -6.06
C LEU A 240 -3.01 -12.18 -7.04
N LEU A 241 -4.29 -12.38 -7.36
CA LEU A 241 -4.77 -13.58 -8.05
C LEU A 241 -5.23 -13.31 -9.48
N VAL A 242 -5.47 -12.06 -9.87
CA VAL A 242 -6.03 -11.72 -11.19
C VAL A 242 -4.99 -11.01 -12.05
N ILE A 243 -4.32 -10.01 -11.50
CA ILE A 243 -3.34 -9.19 -12.21
C ILE A 243 -1.96 -9.84 -12.12
N ASP A 244 -1.35 -10.08 -13.28
CA ASP A 244 0.02 -10.61 -13.42
C ASP A 244 0.95 -9.62 -14.13
N LEU A 245 2.19 -10.02 -14.35
CA LEU A 245 3.29 -9.27 -14.95
C LEU A 245 3.00 -8.84 -16.40
N THR A 246 2.08 -9.48 -17.10
CA THR A 246 1.75 -9.11 -18.49
C THR A 246 0.93 -7.83 -18.55
N HIS A 247 0.16 -7.51 -17.50
CA HIS A 247 -0.48 -6.22 -17.37
C HIS A 247 0.54 -5.20 -16.87
N SER A 248 0.74 -4.11 -17.61
CA SER A 248 1.72 -3.08 -17.25
C SER A 248 1.45 -2.50 -15.85
N PRO A 249 2.47 -2.27 -15.02
CA PRO A 249 2.28 -1.66 -13.72
C PRO A 249 1.98 -0.17 -13.89
N GLU A 250 0.83 0.25 -13.38
CA GLU A 250 0.42 1.66 -13.34
C GLU A 250 0.66 2.23 -11.94
N LEU A 251 1.31 3.39 -11.86
CA LEU A 251 1.54 4.09 -10.60
C LEU A 251 0.24 4.65 -10.00
N LEU A 252 -0.57 5.26 -10.86
CA LEU A 252 -1.92 5.68 -10.56
C LEU A 252 -2.87 4.91 -11.49
N PRO A 253 -3.84 4.15 -10.94
CA PRO A 253 -4.76 3.37 -11.77
C PRO A 253 -5.49 4.27 -12.76
N GLN A 254 -5.56 3.86 -14.03
CA GLN A 254 -6.17 4.62 -15.12
C GLN A 254 -5.46 5.95 -15.45
N ALA A 255 -4.20 6.14 -15.04
CA ALA A 255 -3.43 7.33 -15.42
C ALA A 255 -3.26 7.47 -16.95
N GLY A 256 -3.27 6.36 -17.69
CA GLY A 256 -3.26 6.37 -19.15
C GLY A 256 -4.48 7.07 -19.79
N LYS A 257 -5.58 7.25 -19.05
CA LYS A 257 -6.72 8.06 -19.53
C LYS A 257 -6.42 9.56 -19.57
N VAL A 258 -5.46 10.03 -18.77
CA VAL A 258 -5.05 11.44 -18.74
C VAL A 258 -4.07 11.72 -19.87
N SER A 259 -3.01 10.90 -19.95
CA SER A 259 -2.00 11.00 -20.98
C SER A 259 -1.25 9.68 -21.09
N ASP A 260 -0.92 9.30 -22.33
CA ASP A 260 -0.08 8.12 -22.59
C ASP A 260 1.30 8.23 -21.93
N GLU A 261 1.77 9.45 -21.63
CA GLU A 261 3.04 9.72 -20.93
C GLU A 261 3.13 9.11 -19.52
N PHE A 262 1.99 8.87 -18.87
CA PHE A 262 1.96 8.23 -17.55
C PHE A 262 1.99 6.70 -17.63
N THR A 263 2.03 6.14 -18.84
CA THR A 263 2.12 4.71 -19.08
C THR A 263 3.49 4.35 -19.64
N VAL A 264 4.01 3.19 -19.25
CA VAL A 264 5.31 2.70 -19.75
C VAL A 264 5.25 2.44 -21.25
N ILE A 265 4.10 1.96 -21.75
CA ILE A 265 3.86 1.73 -23.18
C ILE A 265 3.89 3.06 -23.95
N GLY A 266 3.20 4.10 -23.45
CA GLY A 266 3.20 5.41 -24.09
C GLY A 266 4.57 6.08 -24.08
N LEU A 267 5.33 5.98 -22.98
CA LEU A 267 6.71 6.44 -22.92
C LEU A 267 7.62 5.69 -23.91
N TRP A 268 7.42 4.38 -24.05
CA TRP A 268 8.17 3.56 -25.02
C TRP A 268 7.88 4.00 -26.45
N HIS A 269 6.63 4.29 -26.80
CA HIS A 269 6.28 4.79 -28.13
C HIS A 269 6.83 6.19 -28.43
N ARG A 270 7.13 6.97 -27.40
CA ARG A 270 7.72 8.32 -27.51
C ARG A 270 9.24 8.33 -27.57
N LEU A 271 9.91 7.18 -27.47
CA LEU A 271 11.36 7.09 -27.60
C LEU A 271 11.80 7.64 -28.98
N PRO A 272 12.53 8.76 -29.02
CA PRO A 272 12.97 9.35 -30.27
C PRO A 272 14.05 8.47 -30.90
N LYS A 273 14.01 8.35 -32.23
CA LYS A 273 14.91 7.49 -32.99
C LYS A 273 16.27 8.15 -33.28
N GLU A 274 16.33 9.48 -33.30
CA GLU A 274 17.45 10.22 -33.89
C GLU A 274 18.33 10.97 -32.87
N LYS A 275 17.77 11.46 -31.76
CA LYS A 275 18.53 12.22 -30.74
C LYS A 275 18.97 11.35 -29.56
N PRO A 276 20.29 11.15 -29.33
CA PRO A 276 20.79 10.26 -28.28
C PRO A 276 20.50 10.78 -26.87
N SER A 277 20.52 12.11 -26.65
CA SER A 277 20.17 12.74 -25.38
C SER A 277 18.72 12.46 -25.00
N ASP A 278 17.79 12.69 -25.93
CA ASP A 278 16.37 12.45 -25.69
C ASP A 278 16.09 10.95 -25.50
N LYS A 279 16.76 10.07 -26.26
CA LYS A 279 16.64 8.62 -26.07
C LYS A 279 17.11 8.19 -24.67
N ALA A 280 18.21 8.74 -24.18
CA ALA A 280 18.70 8.49 -22.83
C ALA A 280 17.68 9.00 -21.79
N PHE A 281 17.13 10.20 -21.99
CA PHE A 281 16.10 10.77 -21.13
C PHE A 281 14.87 9.85 -21.00
N TYR A 282 14.25 9.46 -22.11
CA TYR A 282 13.06 8.60 -22.08
C TYR A 282 13.38 7.20 -21.53
N SER A 283 14.57 6.66 -21.80
CA SER A 283 14.99 5.38 -21.22
C SER A 283 15.12 5.46 -19.70
N ILE A 284 15.73 6.53 -19.18
CA ILE A 284 15.81 6.80 -17.74
C ILE A 284 14.43 6.95 -17.13
N LEU A 285 13.54 7.71 -17.79
CA LEU A 285 12.17 7.90 -17.32
C LEU A 285 11.39 6.58 -17.28
N ILE A 286 11.52 5.74 -18.32
CA ILE A 286 10.92 4.39 -18.37
C ILE A 286 11.42 3.54 -17.20
N VAL A 287 12.72 3.50 -16.96
CA VAL A 287 13.31 2.73 -15.85
C VAL A 287 12.85 3.29 -14.50
N ALA A 288 12.87 4.61 -14.34
CA ALA A 288 12.45 5.32 -13.13
C ALA A 288 10.94 5.20 -12.85
N TRP A 289 10.11 4.93 -13.86
CA TRP A 289 8.67 4.71 -13.70
C TRP A 289 8.34 3.24 -13.50
N TYR A 290 8.92 2.38 -14.33
CA TYR A 290 8.63 0.94 -14.37
C TYR A 290 9.19 0.20 -13.16
N LEU A 291 10.46 0.45 -12.79
CA LEU A 291 11.07 -0.30 -11.68
C LEU A 291 10.38 -0.03 -10.35
N PRO A 292 10.09 1.22 -9.94
CA PRO A 292 9.31 1.47 -8.72
C PRO A 292 7.92 0.85 -8.81
N ALA A 293 7.20 0.99 -9.92
CA ALA A 293 5.85 0.44 -10.07
C ALA A 293 5.82 -1.10 -9.99
N LEU A 294 6.83 -1.77 -10.55
CA LEU A 294 6.99 -3.22 -10.50
C LEU A 294 7.42 -3.70 -9.10
N SER A 295 8.44 -3.08 -8.53
CA SER A 295 8.94 -3.36 -7.17
C SER A 295 7.80 -3.23 -6.16
N TYR A 296 7.00 -2.18 -6.34
CA TYR A 296 5.81 -1.92 -5.56
C TYR A 296 4.74 -3.02 -5.73
N ARG A 297 4.46 -3.47 -6.95
CA ARG A 297 3.50 -4.57 -7.18
C ARG A 297 3.97 -5.86 -6.52
N TRP A 298 5.24 -6.21 -6.65
CA TRP A 298 5.80 -7.39 -6.00
C TRP A 298 5.82 -7.25 -4.48
N SER A 299 6.01 -6.06 -3.96
CA SER A 299 5.92 -5.78 -2.53
C SER A 299 4.50 -6.05 -1.99
N LEU A 300 3.46 -5.64 -2.72
CA LEU A 300 2.07 -6.01 -2.41
C LEU A 300 1.87 -7.53 -2.44
N LYS A 301 2.43 -8.22 -3.45
CA LYS A 301 2.36 -9.68 -3.55
C LYS A 301 3.10 -10.41 -2.43
N ALA A 302 4.28 -9.95 -2.09
CA ALA A 302 5.07 -10.45 -0.98
C ALA A 302 4.34 -10.30 0.36
N SER A 303 3.58 -9.22 0.54
CA SER A 303 2.80 -8.98 1.77
C SER A 303 1.58 -9.91 1.92
N ALA A 304 1.30 -10.77 0.94
CA ALA A 304 0.15 -11.69 0.96
C ALA A 304 0.14 -12.59 2.19
N TRP A 305 1.29 -13.03 2.72
CA TRP A 305 1.35 -13.89 3.92
C TRP A 305 0.97 -13.17 5.21
N LEU A 306 1.12 -11.84 5.29
CA LEU A 306 0.69 -11.07 6.46
C LEU A 306 -0.79 -10.70 6.34
N TRP A 307 -1.19 -10.34 5.12
CA TRP A 307 -2.53 -9.87 4.80
C TRP A 307 -3.47 -10.98 4.34
N TRP A 308 -3.07 -12.25 4.40
CA TRP A 308 -3.95 -13.37 4.04
C TRP A 308 -5.23 -13.44 4.90
N PRO A 309 -5.29 -12.99 6.17
CA PRO A 309 -6.55 -12.93 6.91
C PRO A 309 -7.49 -11.87 6.31
N LEU A 310 -6.95 -10.89 5.58
CA LEU A 310 -7.76 -10.00 4.75
C LEU A 310 -8.34 -10.74 3.56
N ALA A 311 -7.71 -11.76 2.95
CA ALA A 311 -8.32 -12.63 1.92
C ALA A 311 -9.56 -13.37 2.40
N LEU A 312 -9.48 -13.66 3.68
CA LEU A 312 -10.42 -14.40 4.48
C LEU A 312 -11.61 -13.48 4.85
N ALA A 313 -11.41 -12.20 5.14
CA ALA A 313 -12.45 -11.15 5.31
C ALA A 313 -13.63 -11.05 4.28
N LEU A 314 -13.68 -11.82 3.17
CA LEU A 314 -14.09 -11.30 1.85
C LEU A 314 -15.30 -11.94 1.20
N THR A 315 -16.45 -11.35 1.50
CA THR A 315 -17.42 -10.97 0.47
C THR A 315 -17.48 -9.43 0.40
N PRO A 316 -17.69 -8.80 -0.76
CA PRO A 316 -17.73 -7.33 -0.84
C PRO A 316 -18.91 -6.76 -0.01
N PRO A 317 -18.95 -5.44 0.30
CA PRO A 317 -20.01 -4.80 1.07
C PRO A 317 -21.40 -5.16 0.54
N PHE A 318 -22.40 -5.20 1.43
CA PHE A 318 -23.80 -5.43 1.08
C PHE A 318 -24.43 -4.21 0.40
N GLU A 319 -23.80 -3.05 0.51
CA GLU A 319 -24.29 -1.79 -0.05
C GLU A 319 -24.29 -1.79 -1.58
N GLY A 320 -25.43 -1.43 -2.17
CA GLY A 320 -25.63 -1.35 -3.63
C GLY A 320 -25.85 -2.69 -4.33
N LEU A 321 -25.92 -3.80 -3.59
CA LEU A 321 -26.21 -5.10 -4.17
C LEU A 321 -27.71 -5.30 -4.40
N ASP A 322 -28.01 -6.09 -5.44
CA ASP A 322 -29.32 -6.71 -5.54
C ASP A 322 -29.57 -7.62 -4.32
N GLY A 323 -30.84 -7.83 -4.02
CA GLY A 323 -31.22 -8.62 -2.85
C GLY A 323 -30.70 -10.06 -2.90
N HIS A 324 -30.54 -10.62 -4.11
CA HIS A 324 -29.97 -11.95 -4.31
C HIS A 324 -28.47 -12.02 -3.99
N ALA A 325 -27.64 -11.09 -4.47
CA ALA A 325 -26.22 -11.07 -4.13
C ALA A 325 -25.99 -10.71 -2.66
N GLN A 326 -26.86 -9.88 -2.06
CA GLN A 326 -26.80 -9.65 -0.62
C GLN A 326 -27.07 -10.95 0.17
N ARG A 327 -28.11 -11.71 -0.20
CA ARG A 327 -28.41 -13.02 0.41
C ARG A 327 -27.27 -14.01 0.24
N GLU A 328 -26.71 -14.13 -0.96
CA GLU A 328 -25.61 -15.05 -1.25
C GLU A 328 -24.40 -14.75 -0.35
N ARG A 329 -24.07 -13.47 -0.17
CA ARG A 329 -22.93 -13.07 0.65
C ARG A 329 -23.16 -13.27 2.14
N VAL A 330 -24.36 -12.95 2.63
CA VAL A 330 -24.73 -13.25 4.01
C VAL A 330 -24.67 -14.76 4.25
N ALA A 331 -25.12 -15.58 3.31
CA ALA A 331 -25.02 -17.03 3.40
C ALA A 331 -23.55 -17.50 3.46
N ILE A 332 -22.64 -16.91 2.66
CA ILE A 332 -21.21 -17.22 2.71
C ILE A 332 -20.61 -16.87 4.08
N VAL A 333 -20.94 -15.71 4.64
CA VAL A 333 -20.42 -15.27 5.95
C VAL A 333 -20.97 -16.14 7.08
N SER A 334 -22.27 -16.43 7.07
CA SER A 334 -22.94 -17.13 8.17
C SER A 334 -22.82 -18.65 8.11
N ARG A 335 -22.91 -19.28 6.91
CA ARG A 335 -22.83 -20.74 6.73
C ARG A 335 -21.49 -21.26 6.22
N GLY A 336 -20.67 -20.39 5.63
CA GLY A 336 -19.45 -20.81 4.97
C GLY A 336 -18.42 -21.37 5.95
N ALA A 337 -17.30 -21.86 5.40
CA ALA A 337 -16.10 -22.17 6.17
C ALA A 337 -15.64 -20.98 7.04
N TRP A 338 -16.10 -19.77 6.72
CA TRP A 338 -15.94 -18.51 7.45
C TRP A 338 -16.32 -18.56 8.92
N SER A 339 -17.60 -18.81 9.21
CA SER A 339 -18.08 -18.83 10.59
C SER A 339 -17.37 -19.92 11.39
N LYS A 340 -17.05 -21.05 10.77
CA LYS A 340 -16.31 -22.16 11.38
C LYS A 340 -14.86 -21.81 11.69
N LEU A 341 -14.13 -21.18 10.75
CA LEU A 341 -12.75 -20.74 10.97
C LEU A 341 -12.67 -19.63 12.01
N LEU A 342 -13.64 -18.72 12.01
CA LEU A 342 -13.71 -17.65 13.00
C LEU A 342 -13.98 -18.21 14.39
N LEU A 343 -14.94 -19.14 14.52
CA LEU A 343 -15.21 -19.85 15.78
C LEU A 343 -13.99 -20.65 16.24
N LEU A 344 -13.34 -21.40 15.35
CA LEU A 344 -12.11 -22.13 15.66
C LEU A 344 -11.01 -21.18 16.14
N GLY A 345 -10.80 -20.08 15.42
CA GLY A 345 -9.87 -19.02 15.80
C GLY A 345 -10.16 -18.48 17.19
N LEU A 346 -11.42 -18.12 17.50
CA LEU A 346 -11.82 -17.67 18.83
C LEU A 346 -11.54 -18.73 19.91
N THR A 347 -11.85 -20.00 19.64
CA THR A 347 -11.62 -21.09 20.61
C THR A 347 -10.14 -21.35 20.89
N MET A 348 -9.23 -20.99 19.97
CA MET A 348 -7.78 -21.12 20.19
C MET A 348 -7.15 -19.83 20.73
N LEU A 349 -7.55 -18.66 20.20
CA LEU A 349 -7.01 -17.36 20.58
C LEU A 349 -7.41 -16.93 21.99
N VAL A 350 -8.66 -17.17 22.41
CA VAL A 350 -9.13 -16.76 23.75
C VAL A 350 -8.33 -17.48 24.85
N PRO A 351 -8.21 -18.82 24.85
CA PRO A 351 -7.36 -19.50 25.82
C PRO A 351 -5.92 -19.00 25.73
N TRP A 352 -5.35 -18.90 24.52
CA TRP A 352 -3.97 -18.46 24.32
C TRP A 352 -3.69 -17.07 24.92
N LEU A 353 -4.61 -16.11 24.80
CA LEU A 353 -4.49 -14.79 25.41
C LEU A 353 -4.72 -14.81 26.92
N LEU A 354 -5.62 -15.66 27.43
CA LEU A 354 -5.86 -15.78 28.86
C LEU A 354 -4.65 -16.40 29.59
N LEU A 355 -3.85 -17.22 28.90
CA LEU A 355 -2.63 -17.81 29.46
C LEU A 355 -1.63 -16.76 29.95
N SER A 356 -1.60 -15.56 29.35
CA SER A 356 -0.71 -14.48 29.82
C SER A 356 -1.08 -13.97 31.22
N TRP A 357 -2.34 -14.12 31.64
CA TRP A 357 -2.83 -13.73 32.96
C TRP A 357 -2.78 -14.87 33.97
N TYR A 358 -2.72 -16.11 33.47
CA TYR A 358 -2.68 -17.32 34.28
C TYR A 358 -1.48 -18.20 33.90
N PRO A 359 -0.24 -17.77 34.21
CA PRO A 359 0.97 -18.54 33.91
C PRO A 359 0.98 -19.93 34.59
N GLY A 360 0.19 -20.11 35.65
CA GLY A 360 -0.05 -21.39 36.33
C GLY A 360 -1.10 -22.29 35.66
N ILE A 361 -1.43 -22.11 34.38
CA ILE A 361 -2.43 -22.99 33.74
C ILE A 361 -1.98 -24.45 33.75
N LYS A 362 -0.67 -24.69 33.72
CA LYS A 362 -0.12 -26.04 33.86
C LYS A 362 -0.60 -26.65 35.17
N ASP A 363 -0.44 -25.93 36.28
CA ASP A 363 -0.82 -26.38 37.61
C ASP A 363 -2.34 -26.63 37.72
N TRP A 364 -3.14 -25.94 36.91
CA TRP A 364 -4.59 -26.14 36.82
C TRP A 364 -5.01 -27.29 35.90
N LEU A 365 -4.31 -27.51 34.79
CA LEU A 365 -4.61 -28.57 33.81
C LEU A 365 -3.96 -29.91 34.20
N GLU A 366 -2.84 -29.91 34.90
CA GLU A 366 -2.10 -31.10 35.29
C GLU A 366 -2.93 -32.12 36.11
N PRO A 367 -3.81 -31.70 37.04
CA PRO A 367 -4.68 -32.62 37.78
C PRO A 367 -5.81 -33.23 36.92
N VAL A 368 -6.24 -32.53 35.87
CA VAL A 368 -7.46 -32.87 35.10
C VAL A 368 -7.12 -33.52 33.75
N TRP A 369 -6.03 -33.08 33.12
CA TRP A 369 -5.60 -33.50 31.79
C TRP A 369 -4.08 -33.29 31.59
N PRO A 370 -3.23 -34.20 32.12
CA PRO A 370 -1.77 -34.07 32.10
C PRO A 370 -1.18 -33.88 30.69
N ALA A 371 -1.66 -34.66 29.71
CA ALA A 371 -1.19 -34.58 28.33
C ALA A 371 -1.52 -33.23 27.65
N ALA A 372 -2.64 -32.60 28.02
CA ALA A 372 -3.00 -31.28 27.53
C ALA A 372 -2.16 -30.19 28.22
N ALA A 373 -1.85 -30.35 29.50
CA ALA A 373 -0.97 -29.43 30.23
C ALA A 373 0.43 -29.37 29.60
N GLU A 374 1.02 -30.53 29.28
CA GLU A 374 2.33 -30.60 28.61
C GLU A 374 2.27 -29.99 27.19
N SER A 375 1.22 -30.28 26.43
CA SER A 375 1.03 -29.73 25.08
C SER A 375 0.83 -28.22 25.10
N ALA A 376 0.05 -27.69 26.05
CA ALA A 376 -0.15 -26.25 26.25
C ALA A 376 1.16 -25.56 26.63
N GLN A 377 1.98 -26.18 27.49
CA GLN A 377 3.29 -25.63 27.86
C GLN A 377 4.25 -25.61 26.67
N LYS A 378 4.31 -26.68 25.86
CA LYS A 378 5.10 -26.70 24.62
C LYS A 378 4.66 -25.60 23.64
N LEU A 379 3.35 -25.42 23.47
CA LEU A 379 2.79 -24.36 22.64
C LEU A 379 3.12 -22.96 23.17
N LEU A 380 3.12 -22.75 24.49
CA LEU A 380 3.50 -21.48 25.11
C LEU A 380 4.97 -21.12 24.90
N VAL A 381 5.86 -22.12 24.95
CA VAL A 381 7.29 -21.90 24.67
C VAL A 381 7.50 -21.57 23.19
N LEU A 382 6.76 -22.24 22.29
CA LEU A 382 6.87 -22.00 20.84
C LEU A 382 6.20 -20.69 20.39
N PHE A 383 5.10 -20.31 21.03
CA PHE A 383 4.27 -19.15 20.70
C PHE A 383 3.86 -18.42 21.98
N PRO A 384 4.79 -17.67 22.62
CA PRO A 384 4.44 -16.90 23.79
C PRO A 384 3.38 -15.84 23.43
N PRO A 385 2.37 -15.61 24.28
CA PRO A 385 1.43 -14.53 24.08
C PRO A 385 2.18 -13.19 24.10
N PRO A 386 1.75 -12.19 23.30
CA PRO A 386 2.40 -10.90 23.30
C PRO A 386 2.27 -10.23 24.66
N PRO A 387 3.25 -9.40 25.06
CA PRO A 387 3.18 -8.66 26.31
C PRO A 387 1.94 -7.77 26.36
N ALA A 388 1.47 -7.45 27.57
CA ALA A 388 0.34 -6.57 27.77
C ALA A 388 0.64 -5.18 27.19
N GLY A 389 0.04 -4.88 26.04
CA GLY A 389 0.30 -3.69 25.25
C GLY A 389 -0.73 -3.53 24.12
N LEU A 390 -0.44 -2.66 23.15
CA LEU A 390 -1.24 -2.39 21.97
C LEU A 390 -1.51 -3.66 21.15
N ARG A 391 -0.49 -4.50 20.90
CA ARG A 391 -0.69 -5.77 20.17
C ARG A 391 -1.68 -6.66 20.89
N TYR A 392 -1.51 -6.83 22.20
CA TYR A 392 -2.40 -7.61 23.04
C TYR A 392 -3.85 -7.07 23.03
N GLY A 393 -4.01 -5.75 23.18
CA GLY A 393 -5.32 -5.09 23.13
C GLY A 393 -6.00 -5.21 21.76
N LEU A 394 -5.25 -5.08 20.66
CA LEU A 394 -5.77 -5.26 19.30
C LEU A 394 -6.23 -6.70 19.04
N ILE A 395 -5.51 -7.70 19.55
CA ILE A 395 -5.93 -9.11 19.42
C ILE A 395 -7.22 -9.33 20.21
N TRP A 396 -7.33 -8.83 21.45
CA TRP A 396 -8.59 -8.91 22.20
C TRP A 396 -9.75 -8.21 21.51
N LEU A 397 -9.51 -7.04 20.91
CA LEU A 397 -10.52 -6.34 20.15
C LEU A 397 -10.96 -7.14 18.92
N ALA A 398 -10.01 -7.77 18.21
CA ALA A 398 -10.31 -8.66 17.09
C ALA A 398 -11.14 -9.87 17.52
N VAL A 399 -10.81 -10.47 18.67
CA VAL A 399 -11.55 -11.57 19.29
C VAL A 399 -12.97 -11.14 19.66
N ALA A 400 -13.13 -9.98 20.32
CA ALA A 400 -14.44 -9.46 20.70
C ALA A 400 -15.33 -9.18 19.47
N LEU A 401 -14.77 -8.51 18.45
CA LEU A 401 -15.48 -8.23 17.20
C LEU A 401 -15.81 -9.51 16.44
N GLY A 402 -14.89 -10.48 16.42
CA GLY A 402 -15.12 -11.80 15.85
C GLY A 402 -16.26 -12.53 16.56
N GLY A 403 -16.27 -12.54 17.91
CA GLY A 403 -17.33 -13.15 18.71
C GLY A 403 -18.70 -12.52 18.44
N LEU A 404 -18.76 -11.18 18.42
CA LEU A 404 -19.98 -10.45 18.06
C LEU A 404 -20.43 -10.77 16.63
N LEU A 405 -19.49 -10.84 15.68
CA LEU A 405 -19.80 -11.20 14.29
C LEU A 405 -20.35 -12.63 14.18
N ALA A 406 -19.76 -13.59 14.89
CA ALA A 406 -20.24 -14.97 14.94
C ALA A 406 -21.65 -15.05 15.56
N TRP A 407 -21.87 -14.35 16.68
CA TRP A 407 -23.17 -14.27 17.36
C TRP A 407 -24.25 -13.70 16.45
N HIS A 408 -24.02 -12.53 15.86
CA HIS A 408 -24.98 -11.91 14.95
C HIS A 408 -25.21 -12.75 13.69
N SER A 409 -24.17 -13.40 13.17
CA SER A 409 -24.29 -14.31 12.03
C SER A 409 -25.14 -15.54 12.38
N HIS A 410 -24.98 -16.08 13.58
CA HIS A 410 -25.77 -17.22 14.06
C HIS A 410 -27.24 -16.84 14.24
N ASN A 411 -27.53 -15.69 14.85
CA ASN A 411 -28.92 -15.20 15.01
C ASN A 411 -29.60 -14.95 13.66
N LEU A 412 -28.85 -14.41 12.69
CA LEU A 412 -29.37 -14.17 11.35
C LEU A 412 -29.61 -15.50 10.61
N LEU A 413 -28.73 -16.48 10.81
CA LEU A 413 -28.92 -17.84 10.33
C LEU A 413 -30.21 -18.45 10.89
N ALA A 414 -30.40 -18.39 12.20
CA ALA A 414 -31.57 -18.96 12.87
C ALA A 414 -32.88 -18.30 12.39
N ALA A 415 -32.87 -16.98 12.17
CA ALA A 415 -34.05 -16.23 11.73
C ALA A 415 -34.38 -16.42 10.23
N TYR A 416 -33.38 -16.60 9.36
CA TYR A 416 -33.54 -16.57 7.90
C TYR A 416 -32.97 -17.81 7.21
N ASP A 417 -32.91 -18.95 7.91
CA ASP A 417 -32.27 -20.18 7.44
C ASP A 417 -32.77 -20.63 6.06
N LYS A 418 -34.10 -20.63 5.87
CA LYS A 418 -34.75 -21.00 4.61
C LYS A 418 -34.36 -20.06 3.45
N VAL A 419 -34.28 -18.77 3.73
CA VAL A 419 -33.87 -17.73 2.77
C VAL A 419 -32.40 -17.89 2.41
N LEU A 420 -31.54 -18.15 3.39
CA LEU A 420 -30.10 -18.36 3.20
C LEU A 420 -29.77 -19.72 2.60
N GLY A 421 -30.68 -20.69 2.62
CA GLY A 421 -30.50 -22.02 2.03
C GLY A 421 -30.88 -22.15 0.55
N SER A 422 -31.88 -21.41 0.07
CA SER A 422 -32.37 -21.48 -1.31
C SER A 422 -31.93 -20.30 -2.19
N PRO A 423 -31.43 -20.50 -3.42
CA PRO A 423 -31.17 -19.42 -4.38
C PRO A 423 -32.38 -18.51 -4.66
N ARG A 424 -33.59 -19.08 -4.60
CA ARG A 424 -34.88 -18.39 -4.78
C ARG A 424 -35.48 -17.86 -3.47
N GLY A 425 -34.89 -18.19 -2.33
CA GLY A 425 -35.44 -17.86 -1.02
C GLY A 425 -35.56 -16.36 -0.74
N TYR A 426 -34.80 -15.51 -1.43
CA TYR A 426 -34.95 -14.05 -1.33
C TYR A 426 -36.13 -13.51 -2.14
N SER A 427 -36.37 -14.03 -3.35
CA SER A 427 -37.48 -13.58 -4.21
C SER A 427 -38.85 -14.02 -3.70
N GLU A 428 -38.88 -15.03 -2.83
CA GLU A 428 -40.09 -15.55 -2.19
C GLU A 428 -40.53 -14.70 -0.97
N LEU A 429 -39.68 -13.77 -0.51
CA LEU A 429 -40.00 -12.86 0.59
C LEU A 429 -40.87 -11.69 0.15
N THR A 430 -41.79 -11.30 1.03
CA THR A 430 -42.53 -10.04 0.89
C THR A 430 -41.59 -8.83 0.94
N PRO A 431 -41.95 -7.67 0.34
CA PRO A 431 -41.11 -6.47 0.38
C PRO A 431 -40.73 -6.04 1.81
N GLU A 432 -41.63 -6.21 2.78
CA GLU A 432 -41.39 -5.91 4.19
C GLU A 432 -40.33 -6.85 4.80
N GLU A 433 -40.42 -8.15 4.53
CA GLU A 433 -39.43 -9.13 4.98
C GLU A 433 -38.07 -8.93 4.31
N GLN A 434 -38.04 -8.53 3.04
CA GLN A 434 -36.82 -8.16 2.34
C GLN A 434 -36.13 -6.96 3.00
N GLN A 435 -36.90 -5.95 3.41
CA GLN A 435 -36.38 -4.78 4.14
C GLN A 435 -35.92 -5.17 5.55
N ARG A 436 -36.65 -6.06 6.23
CA ARG A 436 -36.28 -6.57 7.55
C ARG A 436 -34.97 -7.36 7.50
N PHE A 437 -34.82 -8.27 6.53
CA PHE A 437 -33.57 -8.99 6.26
C PHE A 437 -32.41 -8.02 6.01
N LYS A 438 -32.62 -7.01 5.15
CA LYS A 438 -31.62 -5.95 4.88
C LYS A 438 -31.19 -5.24 6.15
N SER A 439 -32.13 -4.89 7.02
CA SER A 439 -31.83 -4.22 8.30
C SER A 439 -31.05 -5.13 9.25
N SER A 440 -31.42 -6.41 9.37
CA SER A 440 -30.74 -7.42 10.19
C SER A 440 -29.33 -7.74 9.70
N ALA A 441 -29.04 -7.61 8.39
CA ALA A 441 -27.71 -7.85 7.83
C ALA A 441 -26.71 -6.69 8.06
N ARG A 442 -27.18 -5.47 8.33
CA ARG A 442 -26.31 -4.28 8.52
C ARG A 442 -25.32 -4.40 9.69
N PRO A 443 -25.70 -4.90 10.88
CA PRO A 443 -24.75 -5.10 11.98
C PRO A 443 -23.62 -6.07 11.62
N VAL A 444 -23.94 -7.18 10.94
CA VAL A 444 -22.94 -8.16 10.46
C VAL A 444 -21.92 -7.49 9.55
N GLU A 445 -22.38 -6.61 8.64
CA GLU A 445 -21.48 -5.84 7.77
C GLU A 445 -20.57 -4.89 8.54
N ARG A 446 -21.14 -4.11 9.47
CA ARG A 446 -20.37 -3.15 10.27
C ARG A 446 -19.32 -3.84 11.13
N LEU A 447 -19.70 -4.91 11.83
CA LEU A 447 -18.78 -5.69 12.65
C LEU A 447 -17.66 -6.30 11.81
N ARG A 448 -17.99 -6.79 10.61
CA ARG A 448 -16.98 -7.27 9.66
C ARG A 448 -16.02 -6.17 9.22
N LEU A 449 -16.50 -4.97 8.89
CA LEU A 449 -15.64 -3.85 8.51
C LEU A 449 -14.71 -3.42 9.66
N TRP A 450 -15.24 -3.34 10.88
CA TRP A 450 -14.41 -3.05 12.06
C TRP A 450 -13.38 -4.13 12.33
N LEU A 451 -13.75 -5.41 12.18
CA LEU A 451 -12.81 -6.51 12.29
C LEU A 451 -11.68 -6.38 11.26
N ILE A 452 -11.98 -6.02 10.01
CA ILE A 452 -10.96 -5.74 8.98
C ILE A 452 -10.03 -4.60 9.41
N VAL A 453 -10.56 -3.48 9.92
CA VAL A 453 -9.75 -2.36 10.40
C VAL A 453 -8.81 -2.81 11.52
N VAL A 454 -9.33 -3.56 12.49
CA VAL A 454 -8.53 -4.06 13.62
C VAL A 454 -7.47 -5.05 13.16
N LEU A 455 -7.77 -5.93 12.20
CA LEU A 455 -6.77 -6.82 11.60
C LEU A 455 -5.71 -6.06 10.81
N ILE A 456 -6.06 -4.95 10.15
CA ILE A 456 -5.07 -4.05 9.51
C ILE A 456 -4.14 -3.46 10.56
N LEU A 457 -4.70 -2.88 11.62
CA LEU A 457 -3.92 -2.29 12.71
C LEU A 457 -3.04 -3.35 13.40
N LEU A 458 -3.56 -4.56 13.62
CA LEU A 458 -2.81 -5.67 14.18
C LEU A 458 -1.66 -6.09 13.27
N GLY A 459 -1.90 -6.22 11.95
CA GLY A 459 -0.84 -6.52 10.98
C GLY A 459 0.24 -5.43 10.97
N GLN A 460 -0.14 -4.16 11.06
CA GLN A 460 0.81 -3.04 11.19
C GLN A 460 1.60 -3.11 12.49
N ALA A 461 0.95 -3.40 13.62
CA ALA A 461 1.60 -3.55 14.91
C ALA A 461 2.58 -4.72 14.94
N VAL A 462 2.21 -5.86 14.35
CA VAL A 462 3.09 -7.04 14.18
C VAL A 462 4.27 -6.71 13.28
N ALA A 463 4.03 -6.03 12.16
CA ALA A 463 5.10 -5.58 11.28
C ALA A 463 6.06 -4.67 12.04
N LEU A 464 5.56 -3.64 12.74
CA LEU A 464 6.39 -2.65 13.43
C LEU A 464 7.19 -3.25 14.60
N ALA A 465 6.65 -4.26 15.25
CA ALA A 465 7.38 -5.01 16.25
C ALA A 465 8.48 -5.89 15.67
N PHE A 466 8.19 -6.61 14.59
CA PHE A 466 9.18 -7.40 13.88
C PHE A 466 10.35 -6.50 13.40
N ILE A 467 10.02 -5.27 13.02
CA ILE A 467 10.98 -4.21 12.69
C ILE A 467 11.85 -3.87 13.90
N HIS A 468 11.24 -3.58 15.04
CA HIS A 468 11.95 -3.25 16.27
C HIS A 468 12.87 -4.37 16.74
N ASP A 469 12.42 -5.63 16.70
CA ASP A 469 13.20 -6.79 17.13
C ASP A 469 14.42 -7.05 16.24
N ARG A 470 14.34 -6.68 14.95
CA ARG A 470 15.42 -6.91 13.96
C ARG A 470 16.35 -5.70 13.81
N ASN A 471 15.83 -4.48 13.97
CA ASN A 471 16.60 -3.25 13.83
C ASN A 471 16.02 -2.16 14.76
N PRO A 472 16.33 -2.22 16.07
CA PRO A 472 15.81 -1.26 17.05
C PRO A 472 16.13 0.20 16.71
N PRO A 473 17.36 0.57 16.31
CA PRO A 473 17.69 1.96 16.00
C PRO A 473 16.77 2.54 14.92
N LEU A 474 16.47 1.77 13.87
CA LEU A 474 15.58 2.22 12.80
C LEU A 474 14.14 2.40 13.29
N ALA A 475 13.63 1.46 14.09
CA ALA A 475 12.30 1.55 14.66
C ALA A 475 12.14 2.80 15.54
N GLU A 476 13.13 3.07 16.39
CA GLU A 476 13.16 4.22 17.31
C GLU A 476 13.26 5.57 16.58
N HIS A 477 13.87 5.60 15.38
CA HIS A 477 13.88 6.81 14.53
C HIS A 477 12.54 7.06 13.85
N LEU A 478 11.85 5.99 13.42
CA LEU A 478 10.59 6.10 12.68
C LEU A 478 9.38 6.30 13.60
N VAL A 479 9.43 5.76 14.81
CA VAL A 479 8.30 5.68 15.72
C VAL A 479 8.70 6.15 17.10
N ARG A 480 7.81 6.90 17.74
CA ARG A 480 8.02 7.40 19.10
C ARG A 480 8.26 6.23 20.07
N PRO A 481 9.25 6.33 20.98
CA PRO A 481 9.59 5.24 21.91
C PRO A 481 8.42 4.70 22.73
N TRP A 482 7.47 5.57 23.15
CA TRP A 482 6.30 5.13 23.90
C TRP A 482 5.39 4.17 23.12
N LEU A 483 5.31 4.33 21.80
CA LEU A 483 4.51 3.44 20.95
C LEU A 483 5.24 2.11 20.76
N LEU A 484 6.56 2.11 20.65
CA LEU A 484 7.38 0.90 20.59
C LEU A 484 7.32 0.10 21.89
N GLN A 485 7.35 0.78 23.04
CA GLN A 485 7.16 0.16 24.36
C GLN A 485 5.75 -0.39 24.54
N ALA A 486 4.76 0.23 23.89
CA ALA A 486 3.39 -0.26 23.91
C ALA A 486 3.16 -1.42 22.93
N LEU A 487 3.97 -1.60 21.90
CA LEU A 487 3.82 -2.71 20.95
C LEU A 487 4.23 -4.01 21.62
#